data_AF-A0A2Z3HTU8-F1
#
_entry.id   AF-A0A2Z3HTU8-F1
#
_cell.length_a   1.000
_cell.length_b   1.000
_cell.length_c   1.000
_cell.angle_alpha   90.00
_cell.angle_beta   90.00
_cell.angle_gamma   90.00
#
_symmetry.space_group_name_H-M   'P 1'
#
loop_
_entity.id
_entity.type
_entity.pdbx_description
1 polymer ?
#
loop_
_entity_poly.entity_id
_entity_poly.type
_entity_poly.pdbx_seq_one_letter_code
_entity_poly.pdbx_strand_id
1 'polypeptide(L)'
;MTDATYNLNGGFKPTMKRFADLDGPDFFPTPAWATHALIDNERFDGDIWESACGNGAMSKVLETTARSVHSSDLYDRGYGEAGVDFIKADWCADNIVTNPPYNAAEAFVRSGVRLARRKFALLLRLAFLEGSNRANTIFSETPPSRVWVFSERITFYPVGAVQAGSGTTAYAWFVWDKDAPSGTELKWFKPGYKHRFS
;
A
#
# COMPACT_ATOMS: atom_id res chain seq x y z
N MET A 1 -23.72 4.30 -36.55
CA MET A 1 -22.54 3.60 -37.10
C MET A 1 -21.62 3.26 -35.95
N THR A 2 -21.43 1.98 -35.67
CA THR A 2 -20.42 1.49 -34.70
C THR A 2 -19.04 1.76 -35.27
N ASP A 3 -18.19 2.46 -34.54
CA ASP A 3 -16.80 2.71 -34.93
C ASP A 3 -16.04 1.38 -35.07
N ALA A 4 -15.71 1.01 -36.31
CA ALA A 4 -14.99 -0.22 -36.66
C ALA A 4 -13.48 -0.14 -36.36
N THR A 5 -12.99 1.02 -35.93
CA THR A 5 -11.56 1.23 -35.66
C THR A 5 -11.16 0.89 -34.22
N TYR A 6 -12.12 0.49 -33.37
CA TYR A 6 -11.93 0.26 -31.93
C TYR A 6 -11.31 1.44 -31.17
N ASN A 7 -11.29 2.64 -31.75
CA ASN A 7 -10.78 3.86 -31.12
C ASN A 7 -11.85 4.51 -30.22
N LEU A 8 -12.44 3.71 -29.33
CA LEU A 8 -13.51 4.20 -28.46
C LEU A 8 -12.99 4.90 -27.20
N ASN A 9 -11.68 4.84 -26.90
CA ASN A 9 -10.97 5.71 -25.95
C ASN A 9 -9.46 5.55 -26.12
N GLY A 10 -8.75 6.68 -26.20
CA GLY A 10 -7.33 6.81 -26.59
C GLY A 10 -6.39 5.73 -26.04
N GLY A 11 -5.77 5.00 -26.97
CA GLY A 11 -4.74 4.02 -26.68
C GLY A 11 -3.57 4.66 -25.91
N PHE A 12 -3.33 4.17 -24.70
CA PHE A 12 -2.20 4.60 -23.86
C PHE A 12 -0.89 4.09 -24.47
N LYS A 13 0.04 5.00 -24.75
CA LYS A 13 1.43 4.64 -25.09
C LYS A 13 2.17 4.21 -23.80
N PRO A 14 3.01 3.17 -23.84
CA PRO A 14 3.76 2.72 -22.66
C PRO A 14 4.70 3.82 -22.18
N THR A 15 4.70 4.07 -20.87
CA THR A 15 5.58 5.04 -20.22
C THR A 15 7.00 4.47 -20.07
N MET A 16 8.02 5.31 -20.23
CA MET A 16 9.42 4.97 -19.93
C MET A 16 9.55 4.37 -18.53
N LYS A 17 10.34 3.29 -18.41
CA LYS A 17 10.70 2.68 -17.12
C LYS A 17 11.36 3.74 -16.24
N ARG A 18 10.80 3.99 -15.06
CA ARG A 18 11.50 4.70 -13.98
C ARG A 18 12.60 3.78 -13.44
N PHE A 19 13.84 4.22 -13.51
CA PHE A 19 14.94 3.63 -12.75
C PHE A 19 14.76 4.05 -11.29
N ALA A 20 14.92 3.11 -10.35
CA ALA A 20 15.07 3.45 -8.94
C ALA A 20 16.47 4.02 -8.75
N ASP A 21 16.58 5.20 -8.13
CA ASP A 21 17.88 5.83 -7.93
C ASP A 21 18.74 5.02 -6.95
N LEU A 22 20.07 5.06 -7.13
CA LEU A 22 21.03 4.15 -6.50
C LEU A 22 21.51 4.62 -5.11
N ASP A 23 21.10 5.81 -4.66
CA ASP A 23 21.56 6.45 -3.39
C ASP A 23 20.67 6.16 -2.17
N GLY A 24 19.72 5.22 -2.31
CA GLY A 24 18.73 4.83 -1.29
C GLY A 24 17.34 4.74 -1.92
N PRO A 25 16.38 4.00 -1.33
CA PRO A 25 15.06 3.91 -1.93
C PRO A 25 14.42 5.31 -1.95
N ASP A 26 14.13 5.80 -3.16
CA ASP A 26 13.37 7.03 -3.39
C ASP A 26 12.14 7.07 -2.48
N PHE A 27 12.06 8.09 -1.63
CA PHE A 27 10.93 8.26 -0.71
C PHE A 27 9.80 9.03 -1.39
N PHE A 28 8.66 8.36 -1.51
CA PHE A 28 7.44 8.97 -2.00
C PHE A 28 6.35 8.87 -0.93
N PRO A 29 5.91 10.00 -0.33
CA PRO A 29 4.85 9.96 0.65
C PRO A 29 3.56 9.41 0.05
N THR A 30 2.88 8.55 0.80
CA THR A 30 1.57 8.03 0.39
C THR A 30 0.54 9.15 0.42
N PRO A 31 -0.19 9.42 -0.68
CA PRO A 31 -1.25 10.41 -0.68
C PRO A 31 -2.32 10.08 0.36
N ALA A 32 -2.71 11.06 1.19
CA ALA A 32 -3.64 10.86 2.31
C ALA A 32 -4.95 10.18 1.89
N TRP A 33 -5.49 10.56 0.71
CA TRP A 33 -6.70 9.97 0.17
C TRP A 33 -6.63 8.45 -0.05
N ALA A 34 -5.44 7.90 -0.33
CA ALA A 34 -5.25 6.46 -0.49
C ALA A 34 -5.37 5.72 0.84
N THR A 35 -4.91 6.34 1.94
CA THR A 35 -5.08 5.82 3.30
C THR A 35 -6.53 5.98 3.77
N HIS A 36 -7.18 7.10 3.47
CA HIS A 36 -8.62 7.29 3.74
C HIS A 36 -9.48 6.21 3.05
N ALA A 37 -9.15 5.85 1.81
CA ALA A 37 -9.83 4.77 1.11
C ALA A 37 -9.75 3.45 1.88
N LEU A 38 -8.61 3.13 2.50
CA LEU A 38 -8.49 1.93 3.32
C LEU A 38 -9.37 2.01 4.57
N ILE A 39 -9.20 3.04 5.40
CA ILE A 39 -9.84 3.11 6.73
C ILE A 39 -11.36 3.30 6.67
N ASP A 40 -11.89 3.89 5.59
CA ASP A 40 -13.33 4.02 5.37
C ASP A 40 -13.98 2.68 4.93
N ASN A 41 -13.19 1.70 4.46
CA ASN A 41 -13.68 0.40 3.97
C ASN A 41 -13.21 -0.80 4.81
N GLU A 42 -12.23 -0.60 5.70
CA GLU A 42 -11.69 -1.61 6.59
C GLU A 42 -11.71 -1.13 8.04
N ARG A 43 -12.37 -1.92 8.89
CA ARG A 43 -12.35 -1.71 10.33
C ARG A 43 -11.05 -2.27 10.91
N PHE A 44 -10.34 -1.46 11.67
CA PHE A 44 -9.19 -1.86 12.48
C PHE A 44 -9.55 -1.69 13.95
N ASP A 45 -9.35 -2.72 14.78
CA ASP A 45 -9.42 -2.55 16.24
C ASP A 45 -8.05 -2.76 16.85
N GLY A 46 -7.74 -1.94 17.84
CA GLY A 46 -6.47 -1.99 18.55
C GLY A 46 -5.50 -0.92 18.05
N ASP A 47 -4.23 -1.15 18.29
CA ASP A 47 -3.15 -0.32 17.78
C ASP A 47 -2.86 -0.63 16.30
N ILE A 48 -2.23 0.34 15.63
CA ILE A 48 -1.70 0.18 14.28
C ILE A 48 -0.21 0.49 14.31
N TRP A 49 0.59 -0.35 13.67
CA TRP A 49 1.98 -0.07 13.41
C TRP A 49 2.19 0.31 11.93
N GLU A 50 2.65 1.55 11.69
CA GLU A 50 3.13 2.03 10.39
C GLU A 50 4.65 1.78 10.29
N SER A 51 5.06 0.66 9.69
CA SER A 51 6.44 0.15 9.81
C SER A 51 7.45 0.64 8.76
N ALA A 52 7.01 1.49 7.84
CA ALA A 52 7.85 2.23 6.89
C ALA A 52 7.30 3.66 6.77
N CYS A 53 7.28 4.37 7.90
CA CYS A 53 6.44 5.56 8.08
C CYS A 53 6.87 6.79 7.30
N GLY A 54 8.11 6.84 6.82
CA GLY A 54 8.57 8.00 6.08
C GLY A 54 8.49 9.28 6.90
N ASN A 55 7.80 10.28 6.36
CA ASN A 55 7.51 11.54 7.02
C ASN A 55 6.19 11.55 7.83
N GLY A 56 5.56 10.38 8.03
CA GLY A 56 4.33 10.22 8.80
C GLY A 56 3.04 10.62 8.08
N ALA A 57 3.06 10.79 6.76
CA ALA A 57 1.86 11.17 6.01
C ALA A 57 0.71 10.17 6.17
N MET A 58 1.02 8.86 6.22
CA MET A 58 0.01 7.82 6.44
C MET A 58 -0.36 7.72 7.92
N SER A 59 0.59 7.74 8.85
CA SER A 59 0.33 7.72 10.30
C SER A 59 -0.68 8.76 10.74
N LYS A 60 -0.54 10.01 10.27
CA LYS A 60 -1.50 11.09 10.57
C LYS A 60 -2.95 10.76 10.18
N VAL A 61 -3.14 10.01 9.09
CA VAL A 61 -4.48 9.55 8.68
C VAL A 61 -4.92 8.36 9.54
N LEU A 62 -4.03 7.43 9.84
CA LEU A 62 -4.32 6.26 10.68
C LEU A 62 -4.70 6.65 12.11
N GLU A 63 -4.14 7.74 12.65
CA GLU A 63 -4.47 8.32 13.95
C GLU A 63 -5.96 8.71 14.07
N THR A 64 -6.68 8.88 12.95
CA THR A 64 -8.11 9.22 12.96
C THR A 64 -9.03 8.02 13.26
N THR A 65 -8.52 6.79 13.20
CA THR A 65 -9.31 5.55 13.38
C THR A 65 -8.69 4.57 14.38
N ALA A 66 -7.36 4.54 14.49
CA ALA A 66 -6.66 3.64 15.40
C ALA A 66 -6.81 4.08 16.85
N ARG A 67 -6.70 3.12 17.79
CA ARG A 67 -6.56 3.47 19.21
C ARG A 67 -5.26 4.23 19.49
N SER A 68 -4.19 3.80 18.82
CA SER A 68 -2.86 4.40 18.85
C SER A 68 -2.09 3.97 17.62
N VAL A 69 -1.18 4.82 17.14
CA VAL A 69 -0.30 4.51 16.01
C VAL A 69 1.15 4.51 16.48
N HIS A 70 1.83 3.37 16.37
CA HIS A 70 3.30 3.31 16.45
C HIS A 70 3.85 3.49 15.04
N SER A 71 4.82 4.36 14.87
CA SER A 71 5.39 4.68 13.56
C SER A 71 6.88 4.45 13.62
N SER A 72 7.41 3.69 12.67
CA SER A 72 8.84 3.42 12.57
C SER A 72 9.31 3.38 11.13
N ASP A 73 10.59 3.62 10.91
CA ASP A 73 11.22 3.49 9.59
C ASP A 73 12.66 2.99 9.77
N LEU A 74 13.20 2.34 8.73
CA LEU A 74 14.60 1.94 8.71
C LEU A 74 15.51 3.16 8.64
N TYR A 75 15.06 4.24 7.99
CA TYR A 75 15.82 5.47 7.79
C TYR A 75 15.23 6.61 8.63
N ASP A 76 16.08 7.48 9.18
CA ASP A 76 15.60 8.71 9.79
C ASP A 76 15.07 9.67 8.72
N ARG A 77 13.75 9.90 8.75
CA ARG A 77 13.02 10.79 7.83
C ARG A 77 12.25 11.87 8.59
N GLY A 78 12.62 12.12 9.85
CA GLY A 78 12.04 13.16 10.69
C GLY A 78 10.65 12.84 11.26
N TYR A 79 10.23 11.57 11.25
CA TYR A 79 9.00 11.10 11.87
C TYR A 79 9.12 9.65 12.32
N GLY A 80 8.50 9.31 13.46
CA GLY A 80 8.54 7.96 14.02
C GLY A 80 9.90 7.55 14.61
N GLU A 81 10.00 6.29 14.99
CA GLU A 81 11.22 5.66 15.48
C GLU A 81 12.11 5.21 14.31
N ALA A 82 13.30 5.81 14.20
CA ALA A 82 14.26 5.48 13.14
C ALA A 82 15.13 4.26 13.50
N GLY A 83 15.67 3.59 12.48
CA GLY A 83 16.58 2.44 12.65
C GLY A 83 15.87 1.11 12.86
N VAL A 84 14.55 1.06 12.68
CA VAL A 84 13.75 -0.15 12.86
C VAL A 84 13.69 -0.94 11.55
N ASP A 85 14.37 -2.09 11.52
CA ASP A 85 14.25 -3.05 10.42
C ASP A 85 13.02 -3.94 10.61
N PHE A 86 11.91 -3.58 9.97
CA PHE A 86 10.64 -4.33 10.04
C PHE A 86 10.77 -5.82 9.68
N ILE A 87 11.71 -6.17 8.79
CA ILE A 87 11.91 -7.57 8.37
C ILE A 87 12.48 -8.41 9.52
N LYS A 88 13.28 -7.78 10.39
CA LYS A 88 13.95 -8.40 11.54
C LYS A 88 13.30 -8.13 12.88
N ALA A 89 12.26 -7.29 12.92
CA ALA A 89 11.57 -6.97 14.15
C ALA A 89 10.94 -8.20 14.82
N ASP A 90 10.87 -8.14 16.15
CA ASP A 90 10.47 -9.24 17.03
C ASP A 90 9.28 -8.89 17.95
N TRP A 91 8.70 -7.70 17.80
CA TRP A 91 7.47 -7.30 18.50
C TRP A 91 6.24 -7.34 17.60
N CYS A 92 5.08 -7.55 18.21
CA CYS A 92 3.79 -7.64 17.54
C CYS A 92 2.91 -6.42 17.82
N ALA A 93 2.08 -6.07 16.84
CA ALA A 93 1.00 -5.07 16.95
C ALA A 93 -0.34 -5.71 16.59
N ASP A 94 -1.46 -5.15 17.03
CA ASP A 94 -2.79 -5.65 16.68
C ASP A 94 -3.00 -5.55 15.17
N ASN A 95 -2.63 -4.42 14.58
CA ASN A 95 -2.65 -4.24 13.14
C ASN A 95 -1.34 -3.64 12.63
N ILE A 96 -0.99 -3.95 11.39
CA ILE A 96 0.12 -3.33 10.67
C ILE A 96 -0.42 -2.77 9.36
N VAL A 97 -0.19 -1.49 9.07
CA VAL A 97 -0.62 -0.83 7.84
C VAL A 97 0.54 -0.01 7.30
N THR A 98 1.00 -0.29 6.08
CA THR A 98 2.14 0.46 5.53
C THR A 98 2.20 0.44 3.99
N ASN A 99 3.00 1.33 3.43
CA ASN A 99 3.44 1.30 2.03
C ASN A 99 4.93 0.91 2.01
N PRO A 100 5.26 -0.37 1.76
CA PRO A 100 6.62 -0.85 1.93
C PRO A 100 7.53 -0.39 0.78
N PRO A 101 8.86 -0.41 0.96
CA PRO A 101 9.80 -0.22 -0.14
C PRO A 101 9.52 -1.22 -1.29
N TYR A 102 9.54 -0.74 -2.54
CA TYR A 102 9.10 -1.51 -3.71
C TYR A 102 9.79 -2.87 -3.89
N ASN A 103 11.06 -2.98 -3.51
CA ASN A 103 11.88 -4.19 -3.62
C ASN A 103 11.78 -5.13 -2.41
N ALA A 104 11.06 -4.74 -1.36
CA ALA A 104 10.98 -5.48 -0.10
C ALA A 104 9.60 -6.11 0.17
N ALA A 105 8.64 -5.99 -0.75
CA ALA A 105 7.25 -6.39 -0.54
C ALA A 105 7.08 -7.83 -0.03
N GLU A 106 7.78 -8.82 -0.61
CA GLU A 106 7.65 -10.23 -0.18
C GLU A 106 8.18 -10.47 1.24
N ALA A 107 9.28 -9.80 1.62
CA ALA A 107 9.83 -9.87 2.97
C ALA A 107 8.92 -9.16 4.00
N PHE A 108 8.29 -8.06 3.58
CA PHE A 108 7.27 -7.37 4.38
C PHE A 108 6.03 -8.25 4.55
N VAL A 109 5.59 -9.00 3.54
CA VAL A 109 4.48 -9.94 3.69
C VAL A 109 4.79 -11.01 4.74
N ARG A 110 5.96 -11.65 4.64
CA ARG A 110 6.38 -12.67 5.61
C ARG A 110 6.41 -12.14 7.04
N SER A 111 6.90 -10.93 7.23
CA SER A 111 7.00 -10.32 8.56
C SER A 111 5.65 -9.81 9.04
N GLY A 112 4.85 -9.18 8.19
CA GLY A 112 3.51 -8.70 8.54
C GLY A 112 2.55 -9.80 8.96
N VAL A 113 2.52 -10.93 8.24
CA VAL A 113 1.69 -12.08 8.63
C VAL A 113 2.10 -12.64 10.00
N ARG A 114 3.40 -12.65 10.29
CA ARG A 114 3.96 -13.10 11.58
C ARG A 114 3.66 -12.12 12.71
N LEU A 115 3.87 -10.82 12.49
CA LEU A 115 3.89 -9.79 13.54
C LEU A 115 2.52 -9.14 13.82
N ALA A 116 1.57 -9.18 12.88
CA ALA A 116 0.23 -8.64 13.11
C ALA A 116 -0.61 -9.64 13.92
N ARG A 117 -1.24 -9.24 15.02
CA ARG A 117 -2.15 -10.13 15.78
C ARG A 117 -3.51 -10.27 15.10
N ARG A 118 -3.95 -9.25 14.37
CA ARG A 118 -5.25 -9.18 13.70
C ARG A 118 -5.08 -8.94 12.20
N LYS A 119 -4.99 -7.67 11.77
CA LYS A 119 -4.91 -7.31 10.34
C LYS A 119 -3.54 -6.81 9.94
N PHE A 120 -3.13 -7.17 8.73
CA PHE A 120 -1.97 -6.62 8.06
C PHE A 120 -2.37 -6.10 6.68
N ALA A 121 -2.04 -4.86 6.35
CA ALA A 121 -2.38 -4.24 5.08
C ALA A 121 -1.16 -3.58 4.43
N LEU A 122 -0.94 -3.90 3.15
CA LEU A 122 0.09 -3.27 2.32
C LEU A 122 -0.49 -2.54 1.12
N LEU A 123 -0.03 -1.32 0.88
CA LEU A 123 -0.28 -0.61 -0.37
C LEU A 123 0.75 -1.08 -1.40
N LEU A 124 0.32 -1.79 -2.43
CA LEU A 124 1.22 -2.35 -3.45
C LEU A 124 0.68 -2.08 -4.85
N ARG A 125 1.55 -2.24 -5.85
CA ARG A 125 1.13 -2.28 -7.25
C ARG A 125 0.20 -3.46 -7.47
N LEU A 126 -0.85 -3.29 -8.28
CA LEU A 126 -1.82 -4.35 -8.56
C LEU A 126 -1.17 -5.60 -9.17
N ALA A 127 -0.10 -5.43 -9.94
CA ALA A 127 0.72 -6.51 -10.50
C ALA A 127 1.36 -7.43 -9.44
N PHE A 128 1.32 -7.06 -8.15
CA PHE A 128 1.72 -7.96 -7.09
C PHE A 128 0.89 -9.26 -7.08
N LEU A 129 -0.36 -9.24 -7.58
CA LEU A 129 -1.24 -10.41 -7.73
C LEU A 129 -0.70 -11.53 -8.64
N GLU A 130 0.29 -11.25 -9.50
CA GLU A 130 0.90 -12.24 -10.37
C GLU A 130 2.34 -12.54 -9.97
N GLY A 131 2.93 -13.58 -10.56
CA GLY A 131 4.33 -13.95 -10.40
C GLY A 131 4.49 -15.36 -9.86
N SER A 132 5.24 -16.20 -10.55
CA SER A 132 5.42 -17.62 -10.20
C SER A 132 5.98 -17.81 -8.79
N ASN A 133 6.93 -16.98 -8.37
CA ASN A 133 7.48 -17.04 -7.02
C ASN A 133 6.39 -16.77 -5.96
N ARG A 134 5.66 -15.64 -6.10
CA ARG A 134 4.59 -15.26 -5.18
C ARG A 134 3.44 -16.26 -5.15
N ALA A 135 3.11 -16.87 -6.29
CA ALA A 135 2.14 -17.95 -6.34
C ALA A 135 2.53 -19.12 -5.42
N ASN A 136 3.82 -19.48 -5.38
CA ASN A 136 4.32 -20.60 -4.62
C ASN A 136 4.70 -20.27 -3.16
N THR A 137 5.00 -19.01 -2.84
CA THR A 137 5.52 -18.61 -1.51
C THR A 137 4.60 -17.70 -0.71
N ILE A 138 3.57 -17.13 -1.34
CA ILE A 138 2.62 -16.22 -0.66
C ILE A 138 1.20 -16.70 -0.88
N PHE A 139 0.75 -16.83 -2.13
CA PHE A 139 -0.67 -17.07 -2.43
C PHE A 139 -1.11 -18.50 -2.14
N SER A 140 -0.21 -19.48 -2.25
CA SER A 140 -0.45 -20.87 -1.85
C SER A 140 -0.44 -21.06 -0.33
N GLU A 141 0.33 -20.27 0.41
CA GLU A 141 0.57 -20.45 1.85
C GLU A 141 -0.33 -19.55 2.69
N THR A 142 -0.31 -18.24 2.40
CA THR A 142 -0.97 -17.19 3.14
C THR A 142 -1.51 -16.13 2.17
N PRO A 143 -2.56 -16.43 1.38
CA PRO A 143 -3.15 -15.44 0.48
C PRO A 143 -3.79 -14.29 1.27
N PRO A 144 -3.83 -13.07 0.70
CA PRO A 144 -4.59 -11.98 1.30
C PRO A 144 -6.08 -12.37 1.34
N SER A 145 -6.78 -12.01 2.42
CA SER A 145 -8.23 -12.23 2.51
C SER A 145 -8.99 -11.28 1.59
N ARG A 146 -8.44 -10.09 1.34
CA ARG A 146 -9.05 -9.07 0.48
C ARG A 146 -8.00 -8.28 -0.30
N VAL A 147 -8.37 -7.91 -1.52
CA VAL A 147 -7.59 -6.99 -2.35
C VAL A 147 -8.51 -5.85 -2.81
N TRP A 148 -8.23 -4.65 -2.32
CA TRP A 148 -8.98 -3.44 -2.65
C TRP A 148 -8.30 -2.68 -3.78
N VAL A 149 -8.86 -2.78 -4.98
CA VAL A 149 -8.36 -2.13 -6.18
C VAL A 149 -8.79 -0.66 -6.22
N PHE A 150 -7.84 0.23 -6.48
CA PHE A 150 -8.14 1.63 -6.72
C PHE A 150 -8.75 1.84 -8.11
N SER A 151 -9.94 2.46 -8.13
CA SER A 151 -10.61 2.92 -9.35
C SER A 151 -10.04 4.24 -9.87
N GLU A 152 -9.29 4.96 -9.04
CA GLU A 152 -8.61 6.22 -9.36
C GLU A 152 -7.09 6.05 -9.29
N ARG A 153 -6.33 6.74 -10.14
CA ARG A 153 -4.87 6.58 -10.18
C ARG A 153 -4.19 7.29 -9.00
N ILE A 154 -3.45 6.52 -8.21
CA ILE A 154 -2.48 7.04 -7.26
C ILE A 154 -1.28 7.58 -8.02
N THR A 155 -0.92 8.83 -7.73
CA THR A 155 0.30 9.44 -8.24
C THR A 155 1.18 9.81 -7.07
N PHE A 156 2.37 9.24 -7.06
CA PHE A 156 3.40 9.50 -6.07
C PHE A 156 4.30 10.61 -6.59
N TYR A 157 4.39 11.70 -5.82
CA TYR A 157 5.25 12.85 -6.13
C TYR A 157 6.39 12.91 -5.10
N PRO A 158 7.64 13.17 -5.53
CA PRO A 158 8.71 13.52 -4.60
C PRO A 158 8.33 14.74 -3.76
N VAL A 159 8.89 14.83 -2.56
CA VAL A 159 8.72 16.02 -1.70
C VAL A 159 9.21 17.26 -2.45
N GLY A 160 8.37 18.31 -2.51
CA GLY A 160 8.69 19.57 -3.18
C GLY A 160 8.48 19.58 -4.70
N ALA A 161 8.06 18.47 -5.32
CA ALA A 161 7.80 18.42 -6.75
C ALA A 161 6.46 19.10 -7.11
N VAL A 162 6.42 19.76 -8.28
CA VAL A 162 5.18 20.28 -8.87
C VAL A 162 4.27 19.10 -9.23
N GLN A 163 3.06 19.10 -8.68
CA GLN A 163 2.07 18.07 -8.96
C GLN A 163 1.49 18.26 -10.37
N ALA A 164 1.94 17.44 -11.33
CA ALA A 164 1.45 17.45 -12.70
C ALA A 164 1.20 16.03 -13.21
N GLY A 165 0.14 15.87 -14.02
CA GLY A 165 -0.23 14.61 -14.65
C GLY A 165 -0.78 13.55 -13.69
N SER A 166 -0.98 12.34 -14.22
CA SER A 166 -1.42 11.17 -13.45
C SER A 166 -0.46 10.01 -13.69
N GLY A 167 -0.11 9.29 -12.63
CA GLY A 167 0.61 8.02 -12.73
C GLY A 167 -0.15 7.00 -13.56
N THR A 168 0.59 6.09 -14.20
CA THR A 168 0.04 5.02 -15.04
C THR A 168 -0.08 3.68 -14.32
N THR A 169 0.52 3.58 -13.13
CA THR A 169 0.54 2.33 -12.34
C THR A 169 -0.77 2.13 -11.58
N ALA A 170 -1.34 0.94 -11.68
CA ALA A 170 -2.46 0.53 -10.85
C ALA A 170 -1.94 0.06 -9.48
N TYR A 171 -2.65 0.45 -8.42
CA TYR A 171 -2.35 0.08 -7.04
C TYR A 171 -3.56 -0.59 -6.40
N ALA A 172 -3.32 -1.31 -5.32
CA ALA A 172 -4.34 -1.88 -4.46
C ALA A 172 -3.84 -1.95 -3.02
N TRP A 173 -4.78 -1.95 -2.07
CA TRP A 173 -4.51 -2.41 -0.71
C TRP A 173 -4.69 -3.92 -0.63
N PHE A 174 -3.66 -4.62 -0.21
CA PHE A 174 -3.67 -6.07 0.04
C PHE A 174 -3.81 -6.28 1.54
N VAL A 175 -4.85 -6.99 1.97
CA VAL A 175 -5.15 -7.15 3.38
C VAL A 175 -5.16 -8.63 3.75
N TRP A 176 -4.42 -8.97 4.79
CA TRP A 176 -4.45 -10.24 5.50
C TRP A 176 -5.19 -10.01 6.81
N ASP A 177 -6.30 -10.71 6.98
CA ASP A 177 -7.18 -10.58 8.13
C ASP A 177 -7.34 -11.94 8.76
N LYS A 178 -6.79 -12.09 9.98
CA LYS A 178 -6.76 -13.37 10.68
C LYS A 178 -8.15 -13.87 11.11
N ASP A 179 -9.13 -12.97 11.14
CA ASP A 179 -10.51 -13.28 11.49
C ASP A 179 -11.41 -13.49 10.24
N ALA A 180 -10.87 -13.32 9.03
CA ALA A 180 -11.65 -13.45 7.79
C ALA A 180 -11.86 -14.91 7.36
N PRO A 181 -12.98 -15.23 6.67
CA PRO A 181 -13.17 -16.53 6.05
C PRO A 181 -12.05 -16.88 5.06
N SER A 182 -11.87 -18.18 4.82
CA SER A 182 -10.91 -18.66 3.82
C SER A 182 -11.25 -18.15 2.41
N GLY A 183 -10.22 -17.70 1.68
CA GLY A 183 -10.34 -17.24 0.31
C GLY A 183 -9.94 -15.77 0.15
N THR A 184 -9.78 -15.33 -1.10
CA THR A 184 -9.44 -13.95 -1.44
C THR A 184 -10.64 -13.28 -2.12
N GLU A 185 -11.12 -12.18 -1.55
CA GLU A 185 -12.14 -11.33 -2.16
C GLU A 185 -11.50 -10.14 -2.90
N LEU A 186 -11.82 -9.96 -4.18
CA LEU A 186 -11.42 -8.78 -4.95
C LEU A 186 -12.52 -7.72 -4.86
N LYS A 187 -12.15 -6.49 -4.48
CA LYS A 187 -13.08 -5.37 -4.29
C LYS A 187 -12.53 -4.10 -4.92
N TRP A 188 -13.40 -3.14 -5.18
CA TRP A 188 -13.03 -1.84 -5.75
C TRP A 188 -13.46 -0.72 -4.84
N PHE A 189 -12.57 0.25 -4.63
CA PHE A 189 -12.97 1.50 -3.99
C PHE A 189 -13.91 2.28 -4.92
N LYS A 190 -14.97 2.85 -4.33
CA LYS A 190 -15.80 3.83 -5.03
C LYS A 190 -14.95 5.06 -5.38
N PRO A 191 -15.09 5.63 -6.59
CA PRO A 191 -14.44 6.90 -6.92
C PRO A 191 -14.85 8.04 -5.97
N GLY A 192 -14.00 9.04 -5.82
CA GLY A 192 -14.28 10.28 -5.08
C GLY A 192 -13.37 10.54 -3.88
N TYR A 193 -12.57 9.54 -3.46
CA TYR A 193 -11.60 9.73 -2.37
C TYR A 193 -10.55 10.78 -2.74
N LYS A 194 -10.05 10.73 -3.97
CA LYS A 194 -9.05 11.70 -4.43
C LYS A 194 -9.59 13.12 -4.32
N HIS A 195 -10.78 13.39 -4.82
CA HIS A 195 -11.39 14.73 -4.73
C HIS A 195 -11.65 15.15 -3.27
N ARG A 196 -12.06 14.23 -2.39
CA ARG A 196 -12.44 14.54 -1.01
C ARG A 196 -11.24 14.81 -0.08
N PHE A 197 -10.08 14.23 -0.37
CA PHE A 197 -8.93 14.19 0.55
C PHE A 197 -7.57 14.53 -0.11
N SER A 198 -7.57 15.20 -1.27
CA SER A 198 -6.34 15.76 -1.87
C SER A 198 -6.03 17.15 -1.35
#